data_AF-A0A5C9AI80-F1
#
_entry.id   AF-A0A5C9AI80-F1
#
_cell.length_a   1.000
_cell.length_b   1.000
_cell.length_c   1.000
_cell.angle_alpha   90.00
_cell.angle_beta   90.00
_cell.angle_gamma   90.00
#
_symmetry.space_group_name_H-M   'P 1'
#
loop_
_entity.id
_entity.type
_entity.pdbx_description
1 polymer ?
#
loop_
_entity_poly.entity_id
_entity_poly.type
_entity_poly.pdbx_seq_one_letter_code
_entity_poly.pdbx_strand_id
1 'polypeptide(L)'
;MDKELPWLADNAQLELKYKKGKTPLSHRRWPGEPVSVITGSLIQTLGDELLQKAEKKKNIVWRYENFSLEWQSAITQAINLIGEHKPSIPARTMAALACIAQNDSQQLLDEIVQQEGLEYATEVVIARQFIARCYESDPLVVTLQYQDEDYGYGYRSETYNEFDLRLRKHLSLAEESCWQRCADKLIAALPGITKVRRPFIALILPEKPEIANELVGL
;
A
#
# COMPACT_ATOMS: atom_id res chain seq x y z
N MET A 1 9.05 37.19 28.54
CA MET A 1 10.25 36.65 27.86
C MET A 1 9.75 35.86 26.69
N ASP A 2 9.71 36.49 25.52
CA ASP A 2 9.42 35.81 24.27
C ASP A 2 10.60 34.91 23.95
N LYS A 3 10.34 33.60 23.81
CA LYS A 3 11.32 32.70 23.20
C LYS A 3 11.34 33.02 21.72
N GLU A 4 12.33 33.79 21.28
CA GLU A 4 12.69 33.82 19.86
C GLU A 4 12.91 32.37 19.41
N LEU A 5 12.06 31.90 18.50
CA LEU A 5 12.19 30.62 17.84
C LEU A 5 13.08 30.87 16.61
N PRO A 6 14.40 30.60 16.66
CA PRO A 6 15.34 31.03 15.62
C PRO A 6 15.08 30.40 14.24
N TRP A 7 14.20 29.39 14.16
CA TRP A 7 13.80 28.70 12.93
C TRP A 7 12.52 29.27 12.28
N LEU A 8 11.92 30.32 12.86
CA LEU A 8 10.67 30.94 12.41
C LEU A 8 10.87 32.40 11.98
N ALA A 9 12.07 32.76 11.52
CA ALA A 9 12.31 34.08 10.94
C ALA A 9 11.60 34.19 9.56
N ASP A 10 10.46 34.88 9.56
CA ASP A 10 9.79 35.56 8.44
C ASP A 10 10.08 35.03 7.04
N ASN A 11 9.47 33.90 6.67
CA ASN A 11 9.40 33.43 5.28
C ASN A 11 10.76 33.37 4.55
N ALA A 12 11.87 33.30 5.27
CA ALA A 12 13.19 33.31 4.69
C ALA A 12 13.33 32.09 3.76
N GLN A 13 13.65 32.33 2.49
CA GLN A 13 13.76 31.28 1.50
C GLN A 13 14.93 30.37 1.86
N LEU A 14 14.64 29.14 2.31
CA LEU A 14 15.66 28.15 2.63
C LEU A 14 16.27 27.62 1.33
N GLU A 15 17.48 28.04 1.00
CA GLU A 15 18.25 27.43 -0.09
C GLU A 15 18.69 26.02 0.30
N LEU A 16 18.04 25.01 -0.27
CA LEU A 16 18.44 23.62 -0.12
C LEU A 16 19.71 23.38 -0.96
N LYS A 17 20.88 23.45 -0.32
CA LYS A 17 22.22 23.25 -0.94
C LYS A 17 22.51 21.81 -1.37
N TYR A 18 21.66 20.86 -1.00
CA TYR A 18 21.85 19.46 -1.37
C TYR A 18 21.31 19.20 -2.77
N LYS A 19 22.12 18.57 -3.63
CA LYS A 19 21.61 17.90 -4.84
C LYS A 19 20.47 17.00 -4.38
N LYS A 20 19.24 17.40 -4.71
CA LYS A 20 17.99 16.73 -4.33
C LYS A 20 18.23 15.22 -4.41
N GLY A 21 18.29 14.55 -3.25
CA GLY A 21 18.23 13.10 -3.21
C GLY A 21 16.98 12.64 -3.98
N LYS A 22 17.02 11.39 -4.48
CA LYS A 22 15.94 10.63 -5.13
C LYS A 22 14.61 11.39 -5.22
N THR A 23 14.18 11.68 -6.45
CA THR A 23 12.92 12.31 -6.88
C THR A 23 11.87 12.54 -5.77
N PRO A 24 11.43 13.78 -5.51
CA PRO A 24 10.46 14.06 -4.45
C PRO A 24 9.15 13.28 -4.65
N LEU A 25 8.48 12.92 -3.55
CA LEU A 25 7.13 12.33 -3.61
C LEU A 25 6.15 13.31 -4.24
N SER A 26 5.25 12.80 -5.09
CA SER A 26 4.28 13.62 -5.83
C SER A 26 3.29 14.36 -4.92
N HIS A 27 2.74 15.46 -5.41
CA HIS A 27 1.67 16.24 -4.78
C HIS A 27 0.75 16.75 -5.89
N ARG A 28 -0.56 16.90 -5.66
CA ARG A 28 -1.49 17.48 -6.65
C ARG A 28 -1.05 18.79 -7.28
N ARG A 29 -0.32 19.66 -6.56
CA ARG A 29 0.25 20.91 -7.12
C ARG A 29 1.49 20.69 -7.99
N TRP A 30 2.20 19.59 -7.76
CA TRP A 30 3.43 19.21 -8.46
C TRP A 30 3.43 17.69 -8.71
N PRO A 31 2.53 17.20 -9.58
CA PRO A 31 2.35 15.77 -9.74
C PRO A 31 3.58 15.12 -10.36
N GLY A 32 4.31 15.85 -11.22
CA GLY A 32 5.40 15.34 -12.05
C GLY A 32 4.90 14.59 -13.28
N GLU A 33 5.76 13.81 -13.93
CA GLU A 33 5.48 13.11 -15.19
C GLU A 33 4.27 12.16 -15.13
N PRO A 34 3.49 11.98 -16.20
CA PRO A 34 2.41 11.00 -16.22
C PRO A 34 2.93 9.57 -15.95
N VAL A 35 2.03 8.69 -15.50
CA VAL A 35 2.36 7.27 -15.31
C VAL A 35 2.41 6.59 -16.68
N SER A 36 3.50 5.88 -16.96
CA SER A 36 3.66 5.11 -18.19
C SER A 36 2.60 4.01 -18.29
N VAL A 37 2.11 3.76 -19.50
CA VAL A 37 1.20 2.64 -19.78
C VAL A 37 1.94 1.33 -19.51
N ILE A 38 1.32 0.45 -18.72
CA ILE A 38 1.84 -0.88 -18.46
C ILE A 38 1.41 -1.77 -19.63
N THR A 39 2.39 -2.27 -20.38
CA THR A 39 2.17 -3.22 -21.48
C THR A 39 2.33 -4.68 -21.04
N GLY A 40 2.75 -4.91 -19.80
CA GLY A 40 2.89 -6.22 -19.20
C GLY A 40 1.59 -6.71 -18.55
N SER A 41 1.57 -7.98 -18.18
CA SER A 41 0.47 -8.65 -17.49
C SER A 41 0.92 -9.12 -16.12
N LEU A 42 1.43 -8.21 -15.27
CA LEU A 42 1.98 -8.59 -13.96
C LEU A 42 0.91 -9.23 -13.09
N ILE A 43 -0.35 -8.77 -13.15
CA ILE A 43 -1.47 -9.41 -12.44
C ILE A 43 -1.61 -10.88 -12.84
N GLN A 44 -1.45 -11.19 -14.13
CA GLN A 44 -1.48 -12.57 -14.63
C GLN A 44 -0.23 -13.34 -14.15
N THR A 45 0.95 -12.73 -14.25
CA THR A 45 2.22 -13.32 -13.81
C THR A 45 2.26 -13.60 -12.31
N LEU A 46 1.54 -12.86 -11.47
CA LEU A 46 1.42 -13.15 -10.03
C LEU A 46 0.87 -14.55 -9.79
N GLY A 47 -0.18 -14.93 -10.51
CA GLY A 47 -0.80 -16.26 -10.42
C GLY A 47 0.17 -17.34 -10.86
N ASP A 48 0.88 -17.12 -11.98
CA ASP A 48 1.82 -18.09 -12.55
C ASP A 48 3.08 -18.29 -11.71
N GLU A 49 3.63 -17.21 -11.14
CA GLU A 49 4.77 -17.30 -10.23
C GLU A 49 4.42 -18.06 -8.95
N LEU A 50 3.21 -17.83 -8.43
CA LEU A 50 2.70 -18.57 -7.28
C LEU A 50 2.44 -20.03 -7.64
N LEU A 51 1.93 -20.32 -8.83
CA LEU A 51 1.70 -21.67 -9.31
C LEU A 51 3.02 -22.41 -9.46
N GLN A 52 4.02 -21.83 -10.13
CA GLN A 52 5.35 -22.42 -10.24
C GLN A 52 6.00 -22.65 -8.87
N LYS A 53 5.81 -21.72 -7.91
CA LYS A 53 6.27 -21.92 -6.54
C LYS A 53 5.54 -23.09 -5.89
N ALA A 54 4.23 -23.20 -6.04
CA ALA A 54 3.42 -24.29 -5.47
C ALA A 54 3.73 -25.66 -6.10
N GLU A 55 3.90 -25.74 -7.42
CA GLU A 55 4.25 -26.97 -8.14
C GLU A 55 5.63 -27.49 -7.78
N LYS A 56 6.62 -26.58 -7.66
CA LYS A 56 7.98 -26.93 -7.20
C LYS A 56 8.00 -27.35 -5.73
N LYS A 57 7.08 -26.82 -4.92
CA LYS A 57 7.03 -26.96 -3.47
C LYS A 57 5.78 -27.74 -3.04
N LYS A 58 5.63 -28.96 -3.57
CA LYS A 58 4.50 -29.88 -3.29
C LYS A 58 4.09 -29.78 -1.81
N ASN A 59 2.83 -29.37 -1.58
CA ASN A 59 2.19 -29.20 -0.27
C ASN A 59 2.59 -27.92 0.50
N ILE A 60 2.21 -26.74 -0.01
CA ILE A 60 2.25 -25.51 0.80
C ILE A 60 1.24 -25.63 1.96
N VAL A 61 1.71 -25.43 3.17
CA VAL A 61 0.89 -25.31 4.37
C VAL A 61 0.52 -23.84 4.55
N TRP A 62 -0.76 -23.54 4.42
CA TRP A 62 -1.31 -22.20 4.59
C TRP A 62 -1.81 -22.02 6.02
N ARG A 63 -1.41 -20.93 6.67
CA ARG A 63 -1.88 -20.55 8.01
C ARG A 63 -2.46 -19.14 7.96
N TYR A 64 -3.74 -19.03 8.24
CA TYR A 64 -4.49 -17.76 8.21
C TYR A 64 -5.76 -17.84 9.08
N GLU A 65 -5.78 -18.74 10.05
CA GLU A 65 -6.93 -19.07 10.90
C GLU A 65 -7.31 -17.91 11.82
N ASN A 66 -6.34 -17.04 12.14
CA ASN A 66 -6.54 -15.88 13.01
C ASN A 66 -7.34 -14.73 12.35
N PHE A 67 -7.61 -14.82 11.06
CA PHE A 67 -8.40 -13.81 10.34
C PHE A 67 -9.90 -13.95 10.59
N SER A 68 -10.64 -12.86 10.35
CA SER A 68 -12.10 -12.90 10.29
C SER A 68 -12.58 -13.72 9.09
N LEU A 69 -13.84 -14.19 9.12
CA LEU A 69 -14.42 -14.97 8.02
C LEU A 69 -14.34 -14.26 6.66
N GLU A 70 -14.50 -12.93 6.64
CA GLU A 70 -14.36 -12.14 5.42
C GLU A 70 -12.94 -12.21 4.85
N TRP A 71 -11.93 -12.10 5.71
CA TRP A 71 -10.52 -12.21 5.31
C TRP A 71 -10.14 -13.63 4.93
N GLN A 72 -10.61 -14.64 5.66
CA GLN A 72 -10.39 -16.04 5.30
C GLN A 72 -10.96 -16.33 3.90
N SER A 73 -12.19 -15.88 3.62
CA SER A 73 -12.81 -16.01 2.29
C SER A 73 -11.99 -15.31 1.20
N ALA A 74 -11.51 -14.09 1.44
CA ALA A 74 -10.67 -13.36 0.49
C ALA A 74 -9.32 -14.07 0.24
N ILE A 75 -8.70 -14.61 1.28
CA ILE A 75 -7.44 -15.36 1.20
C ILE A 75 -7.66 -16.67 0.44
N THR A 76 -8.72 -17.42 0.74
CA THR A 76 -9.07 -18.64 0.00
C THR A 76 -9.32 -18.34 -1.48
N GLN A 77 -10.03 -17.25 -1.79
CA GLN A 77 -10.19 -16.82 -3.18
C GLN A 77 -8.85 -16.50 -3.83
N ALA A 78 -7.95 -15.78 -3.14
CA ALA A 78 -6.62 -15.46 -3.65
C ALA A 78 -5.78 -16.73 -3.92
N ILE A 79 -5.87 -17.73 -3.04
CA ILE A 79 -5.20 -19.03 -3.22
C ILE A 79 -5.78 -19.77 -4.42
N ASN A 80 -7.10 -19.76 -4.60
CA ASN A 80 -7.75 -20.43 -5.74
C ASN A 80 -7.49 -19.74 -7.08
N LEU A 81 -7.09 -18.47 -7.08
CA LEU A 81 -6.66 -17.73 -8.27
C LEU A 81 -5.21 -18.02 -8.66
N ILE A 82 -4.46 -18.79 -7.88
CA ILE A 82 -3.12 -19.23 -8.25
C ILE A 82 -3.24 -20.16 -9.45
N GLY A 83 -2.85 -19.67 -10.63
CA GLY A 83 -2.98 -20.39 -11.90
C GLY A 83 -4.32 -20.21 -12.63
N GLU A 84 -5.23 -19.36 -12.13
CA GLU A 84 -6.46 -18.97 -12.82
C GLU A 84 -6.52 -17.46 -13.03
N HIS A 85 -6.87 -17.01 -14.25
CA HIS A 85 -7.08 -15.59 -14.53
C HIS A 85 -8.58 -15.24 -14.43
N LYS A 86 -8.95 -14.39 -13.47
CA LYS A 86 -10.30 -13.79 -13.41
C LYS A 86 -10.23 -12.27 -13.43
N PRO A 87 -10.99 -11.59 -14.31
CA PRO A 87 -10.85 -10.17 -14.59
C PRO A 87 -11.62 -9.25 -13.63
N SER A 88 -12.10 -9.76 -12.48
CA SER A 88 -12.73 -8.90 -11.47
C SER A 88 -12.75 -9.64 -10.15
N ILE A 89 -11.84 -9.26 -9.27
CA ILE A 89 -11.71 -9.85 -7.93
C ILE A 89 -11.93 -8.75 -6.89
N PRO A 90 -12.43 -9.07 -5.68
CA PRO A 90 -12.54 -8.06 -4.63
C PRO A 90 -11.18 -7.47 -4.25
N ALA A 91 -11.15 -6.20 -3.84
CA ALA A 91 -9.91 -5.51 -3.47
C ALA A 91 -9.12 -6.22 -2.35
N ARG A 92 -9.82 -6.83 -1.38
CA ARG A 92 -9.18 -7.66 -0.32
C ARG A 92 -8.53 -8.91 -0.88
N THR A 93 -9.15 -9.54 -1.90
CA THR A 93 -8.59 -10.70 -2.58
C THR A 93 -7.33 -10.31 -3.35
N MET A 94 -7.33 -9.18 -4.06
CA MET A 94 -6.13 -8.64 -4.72
C MET A 94 -5.02 -8.30 -3.73
N ALA A 95 -5.37 -7.68 -2.59
CA ALA A 95 -4.42 -7.38 -1.53
C ALA A 95 -3.78 -8.66 -0.95
N ALA A 96 -4.59 -9.69 -0.70
CA ALA A 96 -4.10 -11.00 -0.25
C ALA A 96 -3.21 -11.66 -1.30
N LEU A 97 -3.60 -11.62 -2.58
CA LEU A 97 -2.80 -12.17 -3.68
C LEU A 97 -1.42 -11.50 -3.78
N ALA A 98 -1.37 -10.17 -3.79
CA ALA A 98 -0.12 -9.41 -3.82
C ALA A 98 0.76 -9.69 -2.59
N CYS A 99 0.15 -9.82 -1.40
CA CYS A 99 0.84 -10.17 -0.16
C CYS A 99 1.43 -11.59 -0.19
N ILE A 100 0.67 -12.58 -0.66
CA ILE A 100 1.12 -13.96 -0.82
C ILE A 100 2.28 -14.02 -1.83
N ALA A 101 2.18 -13.30 -2.95
CA ALA A 101 3.24 -13.20 -3.95
C ALA A 101 4.49 -12.46 -3.45
N GLN A 102 4.36 -11.64 -2.40
CA GLN A 102 5.37 -10.67 -1.96
C GLN A 102 5.77 -9.72 -3.10
N ASN A 103 4.80 -9.32 -3.92
CA ASN A 103 5.03 -8.36 -4.99
C ASN A 103 4.62 -6.97 -4.52
N ASP A 104 5.64 -6.17 -4.27
CA ASP A 104 5.52 -4.79 -3.81
C ASP A 104 5.96 -3.78 -4.89
N SER A 105 5.89 -4.17 -6.17
CA SER A 105 6.33 -3.33 -7.27
C SER A 105 5.37 -2.18 -7.58
N GLN A 106 5.92 -1.03 -7.98
CA GLN A 106 5.12 0.10 -8.45
C GLN A 106 4.30 -0.24 -9.71
N GLN A 107 4.87 -1.08 -10.58
CA GLN A 107 4.24 -1.47 -11.84
C GLN A 107 2.96 -2.28 -11.62
N LEU A 108 2.90 -3.09 -10.56
CA LEU A 108 1.68 -3.82 -10.21
C LEU A 108 0.54 -2.86 -9.83
N LEU A 109 0.82 -1.80 -9.04
CA LEU A 109 -0.20 -0.81 -8.75
C LEU A 109 -0.61 -0.04 -10.02
N ASP A 110 0.36 0.33 -10.85
CA ASP A 110 0.11 1.01 -12.12
C ASP A 110 -0.82 0.19 -13.02
N GLU A 111 -0.63 -1.13 -13.09
CA GLU A 111 -1.51 -2.05 -13.82
C GLU A 111 -2.91 -2.12 -13.21
N ILE A 112 -3.02 -2.25 -11.88
CA ILE A 112 -4.32 -2.28 -11.18
C ILE A 112 -5.11 -1.00 -11.45
N VAL A 113 -4.47 0.17 -11.38
CA VAL A 113 -5.14 1.46 -11.68
C VAL A 113 -5.58 1.52 -13.14
N GLN A 114 -4.77 1.03 -14.08
CA GLN A 114 -5.09 1.06 -15.51
C GLN A 114 -6.22 0.09 -15.88
N GLN A 115 -6.35 -1.05 -15.21
CA GLN A 115 -7.37 -2.06 -15.51
C GLN A 115 -8.68 -1.84 -14.75
N GLU A 116 -8.62 -1.50 -13.46
CA GLU A 116 -9.78 -1.50 -12.54
C GLU A 116 -10.10 -0.09 -12.01
N GLY A 117 -9.23 0.89 -12.26
CA GLY A 117 -9.40 2.27 -11.85
C GLY A 117 -8.79 2.60 -10.47
N LEU A 118 -8.61 3.90 -10.24
CA LEU A 118 -7.94 4.42 -9.05
C LEU A 118 -8.70 4.17 -7.74
N GLU A 119 -10.03 4.20 -7.78
CA GLU A 119 -10.85 3.96 -6.59
C GLU A 119 -10.73 2.52 -6.11
N TYR A 120 -10.67 1.56 -7.03
CA TYR A 120 -10.42 0.16 -6.72
C TYR A 120 -9.00 -0.03 -6.18
N ALA A 121 -7.99 0.53 -6.86
CA ALA A 121 -6.61 0.49 -6.40
C ALA A 121 -6.43 1.07 -4.98
N THR A 122 -7.18 2.12 -4.65
CA THR A 122 -7.22 2.71 -3.31
C THR A 122 -7.73 1.72 -2.27
N GLU A 123 -8.79 0.96 -2.57
CA GLU A 123 -9.29 -0.09 -1.68
C GLU A 123 -8.30 -1.24 -1.51
N VAL A 124 -7.56 -1.61 -2.57
CA VAL A 124 -6.50 -2.62 -2.49
C VAL A 124 -5.41 -2.17 -1.52
N VAL A 125 -4.94 -0.92 -1.64
CA VAL A 125 -3.92 -0.35 -0.76
C VAL A 125 -4.43 -0.24 0.68
N ILE A 126 -5.70 0.13 0.90
CA ILE A 126 -6.34 0.09 2.23
C ILE A 126 -6.30 -1.32 2.80
N ALA A 127 -6.75 -2.33 2.03
CA ALA A 127 -6.79 -3.71 2.48
C ALA A 127 -5.38 -4.25 2.83
N ARG A 128 -4.36 -3.85 2.08
CA ARG A 128 -2.95 -4.19 2.39
C ARG A 128 -2.47 -3.65 3.73
N GLN A 129 -3.09 -2.61 4.29
CA GLN A 129 -2.74 -2.10 5.62
C GLN A 129 -3.15 -3.05 6.75
N PHE A 130 -3.96 -4.07 6.47
CA PHE A 130 -4.45 -5.03 7.46
C PHE A 130 -3.75 -6.37 7.39
N ILE A 131 -3.12 -6.74 6.27
CA ILE A 131 -2.56 -8.07 6.05
C ILE A 131 -1.03 -8.03 5.97
N ALA A 132 -0.39 -9.01 6.59
CA ALA A 132 1.04 -9.25 6.54
C ALA A 132 1.31 -10.72 6.25
N ARG A 133 2.42 -10.99 5.55
CA ARG A 133 2.99 -12.32 5.46
C ARG A 133 4.15 -12.43 6.44
N CYS A 134 4.13 -13.44 7.30
CA CYS A 134 5.23 -13.70 8.22
C CYS A 134 6.47 -14.20 7.47
N TYR A 135 7.64 -13.86 8.01
CA TYR A 135 8.85 -14.56 7.64
C TYR A 135 8.81 -15.98 8.18
N GLU A 136 8.89 -16.96 7.30
CA GLU A 136 8.95 -18.37 7.64
C GLU A 136 10.26 -18.94 7.11
N SER A 137 11.01 -19.63 7.97
CA SER A 137 12.24 -20.33 7.57
C SER A 137 11.94 -21.51 6.64
N ASP A 138 10.77 -22.14 6.81
CA ASP A 138 10.31 -23.19 5.91
C ASP A 138 9.64 -22.58 4.67
N PRO A 139 10.21 -22.75 3.47
CA PRO A 139 9.64 -22.22 2.25
C PRO A 139 8.29 -22.86 1.84
N LEU A 140 7.87 -23.95 2.50
CA LEU A 140 6.57 -24.63 2.34
C LEU A 140 5.49 -24.07 3.25
N VAL A 141 5.84 -23.25 4.25
CA VAL A 141 4.86 -22.65 5.16
C VAL A 141 4.61 -21.21 4.74
N VAL A 142 3.34 -20.87 4.55
CA VAL A 142 2.92 -19.48 4.34
C VAL A 142 1.95 -19.10 5.44
N THR A 143 2.44 -18.29 6.37
CA THR A 143 1.64 -17.73 7.44
C THR A 143 1.26 -16.29 7.10
N LEU A 144 -0.04 -16.01 7.12
CA LEU A 144 -0.62 -14.69 7.00
C LEU A 144 -1.19 -14.29 8.36
N GLN A 145 -1.09 -13.01 8.68
CA GLN A 145 -1.61 -12.46 9.93
C GLN A 145 -2.05 -11.01 9.76
N TYR A 146 -2.82 -10.50 10.72
CA TYR A 146 -3.08 -9.08 10.79
C TYR A 146 -1.79 -8.29 11.02
N GLN A 147 -1.73 -7.07 10.50
CA GLN A 147 -0.70 -6.10 10.88
C GLN A 147 -0.89 -5.72 12.35
N ASP A 148 0.07 -6.05 13.21
CA ASP A 148 0.02 -5.84 14.66
C ASP A 148 1.13 -4.87 15.14
N GLU A 149 0.93 -4.27 16.30
CA GLU A 149 1.84 -3.33 16.98
C GLU A 149 3.13 -4.01 17.48
N ASP A 150 3.08 -5.31 17.75
CA ASP A 150 4.16 -6.09 18.40
C ASP A 150 5.28 -6.59 17.46
N TYR A 151 5.26 -6.23 16.16
CA TYR A 151 6.42 -6.42 15.29
C TYR A 151 7.50 -5.38 15.66
N GLY A 152 8.16 -5.65 16.79
CA GLY A 152 9.13 -4.84 17.51
C GLY A 152 10.46 -4.62 16.80
N TYR A 153 10.42 -4.01 15.62
CA TYR A 153 11.53 -3.23 15.11
C TYR A 153 10.96 -1.94 14.56
N GLY A 154 11.11 -0.85 15.32
CA GLY A 154 10.56 0.47 15.01
C GLY A 154 10.83 0.92 13.58
N TYR A 155 9.94 1.77 13.05
CA TYR A 155 10.02 2.52 11.78
C TYR A 155 11.21 2.16 10.88
N ARG A 156 11.23 0.94 10.31
CA ARG A 156 12.25 0.56 9.34
C ARG A 156 12.02 1.39 8.08
N SER A 157 13.08 1.62 7.29
CA SER A 157 12.94 2.18 5.94
C SER A 157 12.00 1.37 5.03
N GLU A 158 11.66 0.15 5.46
CA GLU A 158 10.74 -0.82 4.83
C GLU A 158 9.28 -0.67 5.31
N THR A 159 8.96 0.29 6.19
CA THR A 159 7.62 0.42 6.78
C THR A 159 6.55 0.60 5.70
N TYR A 160 6.85 1.32 4.61
CA TYR A 160 5.94 1.46 3.47
C TYR A 160 6.64 0.99 2.21
N ASN A 161 6.06 0.00 1.56
CA ASN A 161 6.60 -0.60 0.35
C ASN A 161 6.32 0.29 -0.88
N GLU A 162 7.03 0.03 -1.98
CA GLU A 162 6.93 0.87 -3.18
C GLU A 162 5.54 0.82 -3.82
N PHE A 163 4.87 -0.34 -3.78
CA PHE A 163 3.48 -0.51 -4.23
C PHE A 163 2.54 0.45 -3.49
N ASP A 164 2.55 0.44 -2.15
CA ASP A 164 1.65 1.25 -1.34
C ASP A 164 1.93 2.75 -1.57
N LEU A 165 3.21 3.15 -1.60
CA LEU A 165 3.61 4.53 -1.86
C LEU A 165 3.27 5.00 -3.27
N ARG A 166 3.21 4.08 -4.25
CA ARG A 166 2.88 4.41 -5.63
C ARG A 166 1.48 5.00 -5.75
N LEU A 167 0.55 4.72 -4.83
CA LEU A 167 -0.79 5.29 -4.84
C LEU A 167 -0.78 6.81 -4.80
N ARG A 168 0.15 7.40 -4.04
CA ARG A 168 0.32 8.86 -3.96
C ARG A 168 0.57 9.49 -5.33
N LYS A 169 1.28 8.79 -6.22
CA LYS A 169 1.50 9.26 -7.59
C LYS A 169 0.19 9.37 -8.36
N HIS A 170 -0.64 8.33 -8.31
CA HIS A 170 -1.93 8.32 -8.99
C HIS A 170 -2.90 9.35 -8.42
N LEU A 171 -2.98 9.47 -7.08
CA LEU A 171 -3.78 10.50 -6.41
C LEU A 171 -3.37 11.93 -6.82
N SER A 172 -2.07 12.16 -7.04
CA SER A 172 -1.58 13.47 -7.47
C SER A 172 -2.02 13.85 -8.88
N LEU A 173 -2.25 12.86 -9.75
CA LEU A 173 -2.66 13.03 -11.15
C LEU A 173 -4.17 12.97 -11.33
N ALA A 174 -4.91 12.52 -10.32
CA ALA A 174 -6.34 12.29 -10.40
C ALA A 174 -7.15 13.60 -10.51
N GLU A 175 -8.25 13.56 -11.26
CA GLU A 175 -9.25 14.63 -11.23
C GLU A 175 -9.80 14.83 -9.82
N GLU A 176 -10.23 16.06 -9.51
CA GLU A 176 -10.69 16.45 -8.17
C GLU A 176 -11.77 15.51 -7.60
N SER A 177 -12.76 15.14 -8.41
CA SER A 177 -13.86 14.28 -7.96
C SER A 177 -13.38 12.86 -7.60
N CYS A 178 -12.48 12.28 -8.40
CA CYS A 178 -11.92 10.96 -8.17
C CYS A 178 -10.99 10.97 -6.97
N TRP A 179 -10.14 12.01 -6.86
CA TRP A 179 -9.27 12.21 -5.72
C TRP A 179 -10.06 12.31 -4.41
N GLN A 180 -11.13 13.11 -4.37
CA GLN A 180 -11.95 13.27 -3.17
C GLN A 180 -12.58 11.94 -2.73
N ARG A 181 -13.13 11.15 -3.66
CA ARG A 181 -13.67 9.82 -3.35
C ARG A 181 -12.61 8.87 -2.80
N CYS A 182 -11.40 8.90 -3.34
CA CYS A 182 -10.28 8.10 -2.83
C CYS A 182 -9.84 8.57 -1.43
N ALA A 183 -9.73 9.89 -1.22
CA ALA A 183 -9.38 10.47 0.06
C ALA A 183 -10.42 10.11 1.14
N ASP A 184 -11.71 10.17 0.82
CA ASP A 184 -12.79 9.80 1.73
C ASP A 184 -12.71 8.33 2.15
N LYS A 185 -12.41 7.42 1.21
CA LYS A 185 -12.19 5.99 1.53
C LYS A 185 -10.99 5.78 2.46
N LEU A 186 -9.88 6.48 2.20
CA LEU A 186 -8.68 6.41 3.03
C LEU A 186 -8.92 6.91 4.45
N ILE A 187 -9.64 8.04 4.58
CA ILE A 187 -10.00 8.62 5.88
C ILE A 187 -10.97 7.71 6.62
N ALA A 188 -11.99 7.18 5.94
CA ALA A 188 -12.96 6.27 6.54
C ALA A 188 -12.32 4.97 7.07
N ALA A 189 -11.21 4.53 6.48
CA ALA A 189 -10.47 3.35 6.91
C ALA A 189 -9.59 3.58 8.16
N LEU A 190 -9.22 4.83 8.48
CA LEU A 190 -8.29 5.16 9.57
C LEU A 190 -8.62 4.52 10.92
N PRO A 191 -9.89 4.51 11.41
CA PRO A 191 -10.21 3.93 12.70
C PRO A 191 -9.90 2.43 12.79
N GLY A 192 -10.04 1.71 11.67
CA GLY A 192 -9.77 0.27 11.59
C GLY A 192 -8.29 -0.07 11.42
N ILE A 193 -7.48 0.85 10.89
CA ILE A 193 -6.05 0.62 10.67
C ILE A 193 -5.30 0.66 12.01
N THR A 194 -4.40 -0.31 12.23
CA THR A 194 -3.51 -0.39 13.39
C THR A 194 -2.72 0.90 13.57
N LYS A 195 -2.55 1.37 14.81
CA LYS A 195 -1.97 2.71 15.10
C LYS A 195 -0.63 2.95 14.39
N VAL A 196 0.25 1.94 14.39
CA VAL A 196 1.57 2.01 13.75
C VAL A 196 1.52 2.22 12.22
N ARG A 197 0.39 1.88 11.57
CA ARG A 197 0.17 2.04 10.13
C ARG A 197 -0.58 3.30 9.75
N ARG A 198 -1.28 3.97 10.67
CA ARG A 198 -2.06 5.19 10.38
C ARG A 198 -1.25 6.34 9.77
N PRO A 199 0.03 6.57 10.14
CA PRO A 199 0.83 7.62 9.50
C PRO A 199 1.00 7.43 7.99
N PHE A 200 0.83 6.20 7.47
CA PHE A 200 0.80 5.94 6.03
C PHE A 200 -0.26 6.77 5.32
N ILE A 201 -1.47 6.86 5.88
CA ILE A 201 -2.60 7.57 5.26
C ILE A 201 -2.29 9.06 5.17
N ALA A 202 -1.73 9.64 6.23
CA ALA A 202 -1.24 11.02 6.21
C ALA A 202 -0.12 11.21 5.16
N LEU A 203 0.76 10.22 5.01
CA LEU A 203 1.84 10.27 4.01
C LEU A 203 1.32 10.27 2.58
N ILE A 204 0.22 9.57 2.26
CA ILE A 204 -0.32 9.53 0.88
C ILE A 204 -1.31 10.67 0.57
N LEU A 205 -1.79 11.40 1.58
CA LEU A 205 -2.70 12.56 1.45
C LEU A 205 -2.04 13.86 1.96
N PRO A 206 -0.99 14.37 1.31
CA PRO A 206 -0.31 15.60 1.75
C PRO A 206 -1.21 16.85 1.67
N GLU A 207 -2.30 16.81 0.90
CA GLU A 207 -3.28 17.88 0.81
C GLU A 207 -4.21 17.97 2.03
N LYS A 208 -4.19 16.98 2.92
CA LYS A 208 -4.98 16.92 4.15
C LYS A 208 -4.08 16.86 5.40
N PRO A 209 -3.33 17.94 5.70
CA PRO A 209 -2.40 17.97 6.84
C PRO A 209 -3.09 17.77 8.19
N GLU A 210 -4.39 18.04 8.29
CA GLU A 210 -5.21 17.77 9.46
C GLU A 210 -5.11 16.30 9.93
N ILE A 211 -5.02 15.34 9.00
CA ILE A 211 -4.87 13.92 9.32
C ILE A 211 -3.57 13.68 10.10
N ALA A 212 -2.47 14.28 9.65
CA ALA A 212 -1.18 14.15 10.34
C ALA A 212 -1.23 14.77 11.74
N ASN A 213 -1.91 15.92 11.88
CA ASN A 213 -2.02 16.62 13.16
C ASN A 213 -2.85 15.85 14.18
N GLU A 214 -3.95 15.22 13.76
CA GLU A 214 -4.80 14.41 14.63
C GLU A 214 -4.07 13.15 15.15
N LEU A 215 -3.17 12.58 14.35
CA LEU A 215 -2.36 11.42 14.76
C LEU A 215 -1.37 11.73 15.88
N VAL A 216 -0.96 12.99 16.07
CA VAL A 216 -0.06 13.41 17.17
C VAL A 216 -0.79 13.46 18.52
N GLY A 217 -2.12 13.53 18.51
CA GLY A 217 -2.95 13.62 19.72
C GLY A 217 -3.47 12.28 20.27
N LEU A 218 -3.10 11.15 19.67
CA LEU A 218 -3.59 9.79 19.98
C LEU A 218 -2.52 8.89 20.63
#